data_AF-A0A2W5BV00-F1
#
_entry.id   AF-A0A2W5BV00-F1
#
_cell.length_a   1.000
_cell.length_b   1.000
_cell.length_c   1.000
_cell.angle_alpha   90.00
_cell.angle_beta   90.00
_cell.angle_gamma   90.00
#
_symmetry.space_group_name_H-M   'P 1'
#
loop_
_entity.id
_entity.type
_entity.pdbx_description
1 polymer ?
#
loop_
_entity_poly.entity_id
_entity_poly.type
_entity_poly.pdbx_seq_one_letter_code
_entity_poly.pdbx_strand_id
1 'polypeptide(L)'
;MSDDLKARIFEALQAIDAPNGGNLVSAGMIESVHVGKRGDAVFTISVDPAMGPAMETLRQKAEAAVKAIDGISSVTAVLTAERTQAAQQEEQQTDDGPDPHGMNKNPPLQLPFKYVIAVGSGKGGVGKSTAAFNIAVALSRLGYRTALLDADIYGPSVPRLTATTGMKPVTDEAGKIVPIEAHGLSLMSMGYLVEEEKPMIWRGPMVQTAFYQ
;
A
#
# COMPACT_ATOMS: atom_id res chain seq x y z
N MET A 1 -15.49 10.11 -28.73
CA MET A 1 -15.80 8.77 -28.22
C MET A 1 -15.65 8.69 -26.70
N SER A 2 -14.54 9.17 -26.12
CA SER A 2 -14.39 9.29 -24.65
C SER A 2 -15.40 10.23 -24.00
N ASP A 3 -15.71 11.36 -24.65
CA ASP A 3 -16.55 12.41 -24.06
C ASP A 3 -18.04 12.04 -24.03
N ASP A 4 -18.49 11.28 -25.03
CA ASP A 4 -19.85 10.73 -25.10
C ASP A 4 -20.09 9.65 -24.02
N LEU A 5 -19.12 8.74 -23.87
CA LEU A 5 -19.11 7.75 -22.77
C LEU A 5 -19.09 8.42 -21.40
N LYS A 6 -18.28 9.47 -21.23
CA LYS A 6 -18.24 10.23 -19.98
C LYS A 6 -19.60 10.85 -19.65
N ALA A 7 -20.31 11.42 -20.62
CA ALA A 7 -21.66 11.97 -20.42
C ALA A 7 -22.66 10.89 -19.97
N ARG A 8 -22.65 9.72 -20.61
CA ARG A 8 -23.50 8.58 -20.24
C ARG A 8 -23.20 8.03 -18.85
N ILE A 9 -21.93 8.05 -18.41
CA ILE A 9 -21.54 7.71 -17.05
C ILE A 9 -22.14 8.70 -16.04
N PHE A 10 -22.04 10.01 -16.32
CA PHE A 10 -22.64 11.01 -15.45
C PHE A 10 -24.16 10.85 -15.34
N GLU A 11 -24.85 10.54 -16.43
CA GLU A 11 -26.29 10.25 -16.43
C GLU A 11 -26.64 9.01 -15.59
N ALA A 12 -25.88 7.92 -15.73
CA ALA A 12 -26.08 6.73 -14.91
C ALA A 12 -25.84 6.99 -13.42
N LEU A 13 -24.87 7.84 -13.07
CA LEU A 13 -24.60 8.24 -11.68
C LEU A 13 -25.66 9.21 -11.13
N GLN A 14 -26.31 10.01 -11.97
CA GLN A 14 -27.44 10.88 -11.59
C GLN A 14 -28.71 10.09 -11.23
N ALA A 15 -28.84 8.84 -11.69
CA ALA A 15 -29.97 7.98 -11.36
C ALA A 15 -29.85 7.33 -9.96
N ILE A 16 -28.76 7.60 -9.23
CA ILE A 16 -28.48 6.96 -7.94
C ILE A 16 -28.69 7.96 -6.81
N ASP A 17 -29.60 7.62 -5.91
CA ASP A 17 -29.92 8.43 -4.75
C ASP A 17 -28.73 8.57 -3.80
N ALA A 18 -28.44 9.82 -3.41
CA ALA A 18 -27.45 10.13 -2.39
C ALA A 18 -28.05 9.98 -0.98
N PRO A 19 -27.25 9.57 0.02
CA PRO A 19 -27.70 9.40 1.41
C PRO A 19 -28.21 10.70 2.04
N ASN A 20 -27.75 11.85 1.56
CA ASN A 20 -28.07 13.17 2.11
C ASN A 20 -29.23 13.86 1.35
N GLY A 21 -29.91 13.14 0.45
CA GLY A 21 -30.91 13.67 -0.47
C GLY A 21 -30.32 14.09 -1.82
N GLY A 22 -31.15 14.06 -2.86
CA GLY A 22 -30.71 14.26 -4.26
C GLY A 22 -30.02 13.02 -4.83
N ASN A 23 -29.20 13.21 -5.87
CA ASN A 23 -28.40 12.15 -6.50
C ASN A 23 -26.89 12.37 -6.33
N LEU A 24 -26.08 11.34 -6.58
CA LEU A 24 -24.62 11.36 -6.40
C LEU A 24 -23.92 12.56 -7.04
N VAL A 25 -24.39 13.01 -8.22
CA VAL A 25 -23.79 14.13 -8.95
C VAL A 25 -24.21 15.46 -8.34
N SER A 26 -25.51 15.64 -8.08
CA SER A 26 -26.06 16.86 -7.47
C SER A 26 -25.59 17.07 -6.02
N ALA A 27 -25.31 15.98 -5.30
CA ALA A 27 -24.75 15.99 -3.96
C ALA A 27 -23.24 16.30 -3.94
N GLY A 28 -22.61 16.53 -5.10
CA GLY A 28 -21.19 16.84 -5.20
C GLY A 28 -20.28 15.66 -4.81
N MET A 29 -20.82 14.44 -4.77
CA MET A 29 -20.08 13.27 -4.28
C MET A 29 -19.17 12.67 -5.35
N ILE A 30 -19.25 13.10 -6.61
CA ILE A 30 -18.38 12.60 -7.68
C ILE A 30 -17.18 13.53 -7.87
N GLU A 31 -16.00 13.12 -7.41
CA GLU A 31 -14.76 13.91 -7.52
C GLU A 31 -14.13 13.81 -8.91
N SER A 32 -14.12 12.61 -9.48
CA SER A 32 -13.49 12.37 -10.77
C SER A 32 -14.15 11.24 -11.55
N VAL A 33 -14.16 11.38 -12.87
CA VAL A 33 -14.60 10.36 -13.83
C VAL A 33 -13.61 10.34 -14.99
N HIS A 34 -12.98 9.18 -15.18
CA HIS A 34 -12.02 8.91 -16.25
C HIS A 34 -12.49 7.72 -17.07
N VAL A 35 -12.38 7.83 -18.39
CA VAL A 35 -12.70 6.75 -19.33
C VAL A 35 -11.51 6.54 -20.24
N GLY A 36 -10.92 5.35 -20.18
CA GLY A 36 -9.83 4.95 -21.05
C GLY A 36 -10.31 4.56 -22.45
N LYS A 37 -9.37 4.50 -23.39
CA LYS A 37 -9.65 4.25 -24.82
C LYS A 37 -10.25 2.86 -25.10
N ARG A 38 -10.18 1.94 -24.13
CA ARG A 38 -10.69 0.57 -24.24
C ARG A 38 -12.02 0.37 -23.51
N GLY A 39 -12.65 1.44 -23.04
CA GLY A 39 -13.90 1.37 -22.27
C GLY A 39 -13.71 1.09 -20.78
N ASP A 40 -12.49 1.25 -20.27
CA ASP A 40 -12.19 1.16 -18.84
C ASP A 40 -12.62 2.45 -18.13
N ALA A 41 -13.64 2.36 -17.28
CA ALA A 41 -14.14 3.50 -16.51
C ALA A 41 -13.64 3.46 -15.06
N VAL A 42 -13.11 4.59 -14.60
CA VAL A 42 -12.71 4.80 -13.20
C VAL A 42 -13.38 6.06 -12.68
N PHE A 43 -14.05 5.96 -11.54
CA PHE A 43 -14.63 7.12 -10.88
C PHE A 43 -14.52 7.06 -9.36
N THR A 44 -14.49 8.24 -8.76
CA THR A 44 -14.30 8.43 -7.31
C THR A 44 -15.55 9.03 -6.69
N ILE A 45 -16.04 8.39 -5.63
CA ILE A 45 -17.15 8.87 -4.80
C ILE A 45 -16.58 9.34 -3.46
N SER A 46 -16.70 10.64 -3.20
CA SER A 46 -16.40 11.26 -1.90
C SER A 46 -17.51 10.97 -0.91
N VAL A 47 -17.15 10.45 0.26
CA VAL A 47 -18.09 10.18 1.36
C VAL A 47 -17.52 10.65 2.69
N ASP A 48 -18.39 10.98 3.63
CA ASP A 48 -17.98 11.21 5.02
C ASP A 48 -17.28 9.94 5.58
N PRO A 49 -16.09 10.05 6.20
CA PRO A 49 -15.39 8.93 6.81
C PRO A 49 -16.26 8.08 7.75
N ALA A 50 -17.21 8.68 8.47
CA ALA A 50 -18.11 7.97 9.36
C ALA A 50 -19.11 7.05 8.62
N MET A 51 -19.34 7.29 7.33
CA MET A 51 -20.31 6.57 6.51
C MET A 51 -19.67 5.54 5.57
N GLY A 52 -18.34 5.49 5.43
CA GLY A 52 -17.63 4.63 4.47
C GLY A 52 -18.14 3.18 4.39
N PRO A 53 -18.20 2.42 5.49
CA PRO A 53 -18.70 1.04 5.48
C PRO A 53 -20.17 0.92 5.05
N ALA A 54 -21.01 1.90 5.39
CA ALA A 54 -22.42 1.93 5.00
C ALA A 54 -22.62 2.31 3.52
N MET A 55 -21.63 2.96 2.90
CA MET A 55 -21.67 3.41 1.51
C MET A 55 -21.14 2.37 0.52
N GLU A 56 -20.70 1.19 0.97
CA GLU A 56 -20.26 0.12 0.06
C GLU A 56 -21.40 -0.37 -0.84
N THR A 57 -22.62 -0.46 -0.33
CA THR A 57 -23.80 -0.81 -1.16
C THR A 57 -24.08 0.26 -2.22
N LEU A 58 -23.87 1.53 -1.89
CA LEU A 58 -24.00 2.64 -2.84
C LEU A 58 -22.94 2.58 -3.93
N ARG A 59 -21.69 2.31 -3.55
CA ARG A 59 -20.56 2.09 -4.47
C ARG A 59 -20.83 0.93 -5.44
N GLN A 60 -21.33 -0.19 -4.94
CA GLN A 60 -21.67 -1.36 -5.77
C GLN A 60 -22.81 -1.05 -6.75
N LYS A 61 -23.85 -0.33 -6.31
CA LYS A 61 -24.93 0.12 -7.20
C LYS A 61 -24.41 1.04 -8.30
N ALA A 62 -23.52 1.98 -7.96
CA ALA A 62 -22.88 2.87 -8.93
C ALA A 62 -21.99 2.11 -9.92
N GLU A 63 -21.19 1.16 -9.43
CA GLU A 63 -20.37 0.31 -10.28
C GLU A 63 -21.22 -0.51 -11.26
N ALA A 64 -22.31 -1.11 -10.77
CA ALA A 64 -23.22 -1.89 -11.60
C ALA A 64 -23.94 -1.04 -12.66
N ALA A 65 -24.39 0.16 -12.30
CA ALA A 65 -25.04 1.09 -13.23
C ALA A 65 -24.10 1.52 -14.37
N VAL A 66 -22.84 1.86 -14.03
CA VAL A 66 -21.84 2.26 -15.03
C VAL A 66 -21.42 1.08 -15.91
N LYS A 67 -21.35 -0.13 -15.34
CA LYS A 67 -21.00 -1.35 -16.07
C LYS A 67 -22.05 -1.75 -17.11
N ALA A 68 -23.30 -1.34 -16.92
CA ALA A 68 -24.40 -1.62 -17.86
C ALA A 68 -24.39 -0.73 -19.11
N ILE A 69 -23.47 0.25 -19.19
CA ILE A 69 -23.39 1.18 -20.33
C ILE A 69 -22.66 0.51 -21.50
N ASP A 70 -23.31 0.47 -22.67
CA ASP A 70 -22.68 0.00 -23.90
C ASP A 70 -21.40 0.78 -24.23
N GLY A 71 -20.29 0.06 -24.35
CA GLY A 71 -18.95 0.62 -24.58
C GLY A 71 -18.06 0.63 -23.35
N ILE A 72 -18.56 0.22 -22.18
CA ILE A 72 -17.78 -0.02 -20.97
C ILE A 72 -17.33 -1.49 -20.90
N SER A 73 -16.03 -1.71 -20.75
CA SER A 73 -15.42 -3.03 -20.66
C SER A 73 -15.08 -3.42 -19.22
N SER A 74 -14.75 -2.44 -18.37
CA SER A 74 -14.52 -2.62 -16.94
C SER A 74 -14.82 -1.34 -16.17
N VAL A 75 -15.14 -1.49 -14.89
CA VAL A 75 -15.45 -0.36 -13.99
C VAL A 75 -14.65 -0.51 -12.71
N THR A 76 -14.08 0.59 -12.24
CA THR A 76 -13.50 0.72 -10.90
C THR A 76 -14.13 1.92 -10.21
N ALA A 77 -14.94 1.65 -9.19
CA ALA A 77 -15.53 2.68 -8.34
C ALA A 77 -14.75 2.73 -7.01
N VAL A 78 -14.18 3.90 -6.69
CA VAL A 78 -13.40 4.11 -5.47
C VAL A 78 -14.19 4.98 -4.50
N LEU A 79 -14.33 4.54 -3.24
CA LEU A 79 -14.81 5.40 -2.15
C LEU A 79 -13.60 6.13 -1.56
N THR A 80 -13.58 7.46 -1.61
CA THR A 80 -12.61 8.29 -0.90
C THR A 80 -13.32 9.00 0.24
N ALA A 81 -12.67 9.04 1.40
CA ALA A 81 -13.13 9.85 2.52
C ALA A 81 -12.00 10.83 2.84
N GLU A 82 -12.12 12.06 2.36
CA GLU A 82 -11.15 13.10 2.69
C GLU A 82 -11.40 13.59 4.12
N ARG A 83 -10.48 13.25 5.03
CA ARG A 83 -10.46 13.81 6.39
C ARG A 83 -9.79 15.18 6.31
N THR A 84 -10.51 16.26 6.65
CA THR A 84 -9.97 17.62 6.63
C THR A 84 -8.73 17.72 7.51
N GLN A 85 -7.65 18.30 6.97
CA GLN A 85 -6.32 18.43 7.63
C GLN A 85 -6.37 19.11 9.02
N ALA A 86 -7.42 19.86 9.33
CA ALA A 86 -7.62 20.50 10.64
C ALA A 86 -7.84 19.50 11.79
N ALA A 87 -8.37 18.30 11.53
CA ALA A 87 -8.58 17.28 12.55
C ALA A 87 -7.32 16.42 12.83
N GLN A 88 -6.23 16.61 12.08
CA GLN A 88 -4.98 15.86 12.27
C GLN A 88 -4.06 16.45 13.35
N GLN A 89 -4.37 17.63 13.88
CA GLN A 89 -3.52 18.29 14.90
C GLN A 89 -4.00 18.07 16.35
N GLU A 90 -5.21 17.55 16.60
CA GLU A 90 -5.73 17.39 17.96
C GLU A 90 -5.73 15.93 18.49
N GLU A 91 -5.50 14.90 17.67
CA GLU A 91 -5.50 13.50 18.13
C GLU A 91 -4.12 12.96 18.59
N GLN A 92 -3.08 13.80 18.63
CA GLN A 92 -1.83 13.47 19.35
C GLN A 92 -1.97 13.77 20.85
N GLN A 93 -2.83 13.03 21.54
CA GLN A 93 -2.79 12.68 22.98
C GLN A 93 -4.19 12.34 23.47
N THR A 94 -4.60 11.08 23.36
CA THR A 94 -5.09 10.28 24.50
C THR A 94 -5.27 8.82 24.05
N ASP A 95 -4.79 7.96 24.92
CA ASP A 95 -4.83 6.50 24.92
C ASP A 95 -6.27 5.93 24.91
N ASP A 96 -6.44 4.68 24.46
CA ASP A 96 -7.64 3.81 24.61
C ASP A 96 -8.92 4.02 23.76
N GLY A 97 -8.81 4.18 22.43
CA GLY A 97 -9.95 4.04 21.49
C GLY A 97 -9.80 2.83 20.54
N PRO A 98 -10.86 2.04 20.26
CA PRO A 98 -10.76 0.89 19.36
C PRO A 98 -10.65 1.37 17.90
N ASP A 99 -9.51 1.09 17.29
CA ASP A 99 -9.23 1.39 15.89
C ASP A 99 -10.18 0.61 14.94
N PRO A 100 -11.03 1.28 14.14
CA PRO A 100 -11.97 0.64 13.23
C PRO A 100 -11.30 -0.04 12.03
N HIS A 101 -9.98 0.07 11.84
CA HIS A 101 -9.22 -0.57 10.79
C HIS A 101 -8.14 -1.54 11.29
N GLY A 102 -7.99 -1.69 12.61
CA GLY A 102 -7.03 -2.63 13.19
C GLY A 102 -5.57 -2.39 12.77
N MET A 103 -5.22 -1.20 12.29
CA MET A 103 -3.85 -0.82 11.94
C MET A 103 -3.02 -0.50 13.20
N ASN A 104 -3.67 -0.18 14.32
CA ASN A 104 -3.11 -0.09 15.67
C ASN A 104 -3.06 -1.44 16.41
N LYS A 105 -3.33 -2.57 15.75
CA LYS A 105 -3.17 -3.90 16.38
C LYS A 105 -1.73 -4.37 16.43
N ASN A 106 -0.85 -3.71 15.72
CA ASN A 106 0.56 -4.02 15.81
C ASN A 106 1.18 -3.15 16.90
N PRO A 107 1.73 -3.74 17.98
CA PRO A 107 2.43 -2.97 18.99
C PRO A 107 3.50 -2.12 18.30
N PRO A 108 3.80 -0.91 18.82
CA PRO A 108 4.90 -0.12 18.29
C PRO A 108 6.14 -1.01 18.20
N LEU A 109 6.67 -1.14 16.98
CA LEU A 109 7.87 -1.95 16.72
C LEU A 109 8.99 -1.38 17.58
N GLN A 110 9.24 -2.01 18.73
CA GLN A 110 10.42 -1.75 19.54
C GLN A 110 11.59 -2.39 18.83
N LEU A 111 12.06 -1.70 17.80
CA LEU A 111 13.23 -2.11 17.07
C LEU A 111 14.45 -1.91 17.98
N PRO A 112 15.36 -2.89 18.09
CA PRO A 112 16.58 -2.76 18.90
C PRO A 112 17.63 -1.85 18.23
N PHE A 113 17.19 -0.85 17.45
CA PHE A 113 18.04 0.04 16.67
C PHE A 113 17.92 1.47 17.20
N LYS A 114 19.07 2.09 17.48
CA LYS A 114 19.15 3.49 17.94
C LYS A 114 18.79 4.48 16.83
N TYR A 115 19.10 4.13 15.59
CA TYR A 115 18.88 4.96 14.41
C TYR A 115 18.35 4.12 13.27
N VAL A 116 17.41 4.69 12.51
CA VAL A 116 16.81 4.07 11.33
C VAL A 116 16.96 5.03 10.16
N ILE A 117 17.54 4.55 9.06
CA ILE A 117 17.70 5.31 7.82
C ILE A 117 16.81 4.67 6.76
N ALA A 118 15.75 5.36 6.36
CA ALA A 118 14.87 4.91 5.28
C ALA A 118 15.43 5.37 3.92
N VAL A 119 15.59 4.43 2.98
CA VAL A 119 16.05 4.70 1.62
C VAL A 119 14.96 4.30 0.63
N GLY A 120 14.31 5.28 0.01
CA GLY A 120 13.20 5.09 -0.93
C GLY A 120 13.47 5.64 -2.32
N SER A 121 12.68 5.20 -3.31
CA SER A 121 12.65 5.75 -4.67
C SER A 121 11.23 5.66 -5.25
N GLY A 122 10.82 6.65 -6.03
CA GLY A 122 9.57 6.60 -6.79
C GLY A 122 9.66 5.87 -8.14
N LYS A 123 10.84 5.37 -8.52
CA LYS A 123 11.10 4.69 -9.79
C LYS A 123 12.00 3.46 -9.61
N GLY A 124 11.73 2.40 -10.37
CA GLY A 124 12.59 1.22 -10.45
C GLY A 124 13.91 1.52 -11.17
N GLY A 125 14.97 0.78 -10.83
CA GLY A 125 16.25 0.84 -11.55
C GLY A 125 17.18 2.02 -11.24
N VAL A 126 16.81 2.93 -10.33
CA VAL A 126 17.65 4.11 -9.98
C VAL A 126 18.85 3.77 -9.07
N GLY A 127 19.04 2.51 -8.72
CA GLY A 127 20.12 2.09 -7.82
C GLY A 127 19.83 2.24 -6.32
N LYS A 128 18.55 2.31 -5.90
CA LYS A 128 18.13 2.38 -4.49
C LYS A 128 18.87 1.38 -3.60
N SER A 129 18.83 0.10 -3.96
CA SER A 129 19.43 -0.97 -3.14
C SER A 129 20.96 -0.89 -3.14
N THR A 130 21.56 -0.49 -4.25
CA THR A 130 23.00 -0.24 -4.34
C THR A 130 23.43 0.89 -3.40
N ALA A 131 22.68 2.00 -3.37
CA ALA A 131 22.94 3.12 -2.47
C ALA A 131 22.76 2.70 -1.00
N ALA A 132 21.66 2.02 -0.66
CA ALA A 132 21.40 1.52 0.68
C ALA A 132 22.51 0.58 1.18
N PHE A 133 22.94 -0.36 0.35
CA PHE A 133 24.03 -1.27 0.69
C PHE A 133 25.36 -0.54 0.92
N ASN A 134 25.74 0.41 0.06
CA ASN A 134 26.98 1.16 0.23
C ASN A 134 26.96 2.05 1.49
N ILE A 135 25.82 2.66 1.82
CA ILE A 135 25.64 3.40 3.07
C ILE A 135 25.84 2.46 4.26
N ALA A 136 25.23 1.26 4.24
CA ALA A 136 25.36 0.30 5.32
C ALA A 136 26.81 -0.17 5.51
N VAL A 137 27.50 -0.53 4.42
CA VAL A 137 28.93 -0.92 4.46
C VAL A 137 29.80 0.22 4.98
N ALA A 138 29.54 1.46 4.57
CA ALA A 138 30.28 2.62 5.07
C ALA A 138 30.10 2.81 6.58
N LEU A 139 28.87 2.69 7.10
CA LEU A 139 28.59 2.76 8.54
C LEU A 139 29.27 1.61 9.31
N SER A 140 29.21 0.38 8.79
CA SER A 140 29.90 -0.76 9.40
C SER A 140 31.42 -0.55 9.46
N ARG A 141 32.03 -0.02 8.39
CA ARG A 141 33.46 0.33 8.35
C ARG A 141 33.84 1.45 9.32
N LEU A 142 32.91 2.32 9.70
CA LEU A 142 33.10 3.32 10.74
C LEU A 142 32.94 2.75 12.16
N GLY A 143 32.70 1.45 12.30
CA GLY A 143 32.58 0.75 13.58
C GLY A 143 31.16 0.69 14.14
N TYR A 144 30.15 1.11 13.38
CA TYR A 144 28.75 1.02 13.83
C TYR A 144 28.19 -0.38 13.60
N ARG A 145 27.50 -0.93 14.61
CA ARG A 145 26.66 -2.12 14.42
C ARG A 145 25.54 -1.77 13.47
N THR A 146 25.57 -2.37 12.28
CA THR A 146 24.72 -1.96 11.16
C THR A 146 23.99 -3.17 10.60
N ALA A 147 22.68 -3.02 10.41
CA ALA A 147 21.84 -4.00 9.73
C ALA A 147 21.24 -3.38 8.46
N LEU A 148 20.99 -4.21 7.45
CA LEU A 148 20.30 -3.83 6.22
C LEU A 148 19.06 -4.70 6.06
N LEU A 149 17.89 -4.05 6.06
CA LEU A 149 16.60 -4.66 5.76
C LEU A 149 16.14 -4.23 4.36
N ASP A 150 16.00 -5.19 3.46
CA ASP A 150 15.45 -4.99 2.12
C ASP A 150 13.96 -5.32 2.10
N ALA A 151 13.16 -4.26 1.98
CA ALA A 151 11.71 -4.29 1.89
C ALA A 151 11.18 -4.45 0.45
N ASP A 152 12.07 -4.61 -0.53
CA ASP A 152 11.69 -4.68 -1.95
C ASP A 152 11.20 -6.09 -2.33
N ILE A 153 9.89 -6.23 -2.50
CA ILE A 153 9.23 -7.52 -2.78
C ILE A 153 9.49 -7.99 -4.22
N TYR A 154 9.77 -7.06 -5.14
CA TYR A 154 9.85 -7.35 -6.59
C TYR A 154 11.27 -7.54 -7.09
N GLY A 155 12.28 -7.45 -6.22
CA GLY A 155 13.68 -7.52 -6.61
C GLY A 155 14.54 -8.19 -5.55
N PRO A 156 15.07 -9.41 -5.79
CA PRO A 156 16.08 -10.05 -4.94
C PRO A 156 17.43 -9.33 -5.06
N SER A 157 17.44 -8.05 -4.68
CA SER A 157 18.52 -7.13 -4.95
C SER A 157 19.64 -7.29 -3.93
N VAL A 158 19.31 -7.40 -2.65
CA VAL A 158 20.30 -7.58 -1.60
C VAL A 158 21.03 -8.92 -1.70
N PRO A 159 20.38 -10.10 -1.78
CA PRO A 159 21.09 -11.38 -1.88
C PRO A 159 22.12 -11.40 -3.01
N ARG A 160 21.75 -10.82 -4.16
CA ARG A 160 22.64 -10.69 -5.32
C ARG A 160 23.77 -9.69 -5.10
N LEU A 161 23.47 -8.51 -4.56
CA LEU A 161 24.46 -7.46 -4.29
C LEU A 161 25.50 -7.89 -3.25
N THR A 162 25.09 -8.72 -2.29
CA THR A 162 25.96 -9.18 -1.20
C THR A 162 26.62 -10.53 -1.47
N ALA A 163 26.37 -11.14 -2.63
CA ALA A 163 26.83 -12.48 -3.00
C ALA A 163 26.38 -13.57 -2.00
N THR A 164 25.16 -13.45 -1.50
CA THR A 164 24.50 -14.38 -0.56
C THR A 164 23.27 -15.04 -1.20
N THR A 165 23.12 -14.97 -2.53
CA THR A 165 22.07 -15.68 -3.27
C THR A 165 22.05 -17.17 -2.93
N GLY A 166 20.87 -17.71 -2.68
CA GLY A 166 20.67 -19.12 -2.31
C GLY A 166 20.84 -19.42 -0.82
N MET A 167 21.32 -18.46 -0.02
CA MET A 167 21.28 -18.58 1.43
C MET A 167 19.84 -18.39 1.93
N LYS A 168 19.45 -19.22 2.89
CA LYS A 168 18.15 -19.13 3.58
C LYS A 168 18.41 -18.83 5.05
N PRO A 169 17.68 -17.87 5.65
CA PRO A 169 17.83 -17.57 7.05
C PRO A 169 17.22 -18.73 7.85
N VAL A 170 17.84 -19.02 8.98
CA VAL A 170 17.36 -20.05 9.90
C VAL A 170 16.51 -19.39 10.98
N THR A 171 15.71 -20.19 11.66
CA THR A 171 14.94 -19.75 12.82
C THR A 171 15.63 -20.24 14.09
N ASP A 172 15.73 -19.39 15.11
CA ASP A 172 16.28 -19.76 16.42
C ASP A 172 15.27 -20.54 17.29
N GLU A 173 15.70 -20.96 18.48
CA GLU A 173 14.86 -21.70 19.44
C GLU A 173 13.62 -20.90 19.90
N ALA A 174 13.67 -19.57 19.80
CA ALA A 174 12.58 -18.67 20.15
C ALA A 174 11.64 -18.38 18.96
N GLY A 175 11.84 -19.03 17.81
CA GLY A 175 11.03 -18.83 16.63
C GLY A 175 11.39 -17.57 15.83
N LYS A 176 12.51 -16.90 16.13
CA LYS A 176 12.92 -15.67 15.44
C LYS A 176 13.82 -15.98 14.26
N ILE A 177 13.65 -15.20 13.18
CA ILE A 177 14.50 -15.32 12.00
C ILE A 177 15.89 -14.75 12.32
N VAL A 178 16.92 -15.57 12.14
CA VAL A 178 18.32 -15.18 12.28
C VAL A 178 18.78 -14.52 10.96
N PRO A 179 19.19 -13.25 10.97
CA PRO A 179 19.68 -12.56 9.78
C PRO A 179 20.92 -13.23 9.19
N ILE A 180 21.13 -13.04 7.89
CA ILE A 180 22.35 -13.50 7.21
C ILE A 180 23.47 -12.49 7.45
N GLU A 181 24.62 -12.96 7.93
CA GLU A 181 25.78 -12.10 8.15
C GLU A 181 26.68 -12.08 6.89
N ALA A 182 26.94 -10.89 6.34
CA ALA A 182 27.91 -10.69 5.27
C ALA A 182 28.42 -9.25 5.25
N HIS A 183 29.68 -9.04 4.82
CA HIS A 183 30.30 -7.70 4.71
C HIS A 183 30.30 -6.89 6.02
N GLY A 184 30.27 -7.57 7.17
CA GLY A 184 30.14 -6.92 8.49
C GLY A 184 28.75 -6.33 8.75
N LEU A 185 27.72 -6.85 8.09
CA LEU A 185 26.33 -6.45 8.21
C LEU A 185 25.43 -7.64 8.54
N SER A 186 24.44 -7.40 9.39
CA SER A 186 23.27 -8.28 9.53
C SER A 186 22.27 -7.96 8.42
N LEU A 187 22.01 -8.92 7.53
CA LEU A 187 21.19 -8.75 6.34
C LEU A 187 19.87 -9.48 6.47
N MET A 188 18.79 -8.79 6.15
CA MET A 188 17.46 -9.39 5.98
C MET A 188 16.83 -8.86 4.69
N SER A 189 16.18 -9.74 3.93
CA SER A 189 15.57 -9.41 2.65
C SER A 189 14.44 -10.38 2.36
N MET A 190 13.37 -9.88 1.75
CA MET A 190 12.33 -10.73 1.17
C MET A 190 12.90 -11.72 0.16
N GLY A 191 13.98 -11.36 -0.55
CA GLY A 191 14.67 -12.24 -1.49
C GLY A 191 15.31 -13.48 -0.86
N TYR A 192 15.42 -13.57 0.48
CA TYR A 192 15.85 -14.79 1.17
C TYR A 192 14.70 -15.73 1.54
N LEU A 193 13.48 -15.19 1.66
CA LEU A 193 12.27 -15.92 2.06
C LEU A 193 11.48 -16.43 0.85
N VAL A 194 11.81 -15.95 -0.34
CA VAL A 194 11.06 -16.18 -1.58
C VAL A 194 11.96 -16.77 -2.64
N GLU A 195 11.51 -17.84 -3.32
CA GLU A 195 12.19 -18.38 -4.49
C GLU A 195 12.02 -17.43 -5.69
N GLU A 196 13.13 -17.01 -6.34
CA GLU A 196 13.13 -15.99 -7.42
C GLU A 196 12.15 -16.30 -8.57
N GLU A 197 11.80 -17.57 -8.79
CA GLU A 197 11.01 -18.02 -9.95
C GLU A 197 9.53 -18.30 -9.67
N LYS A 198 9.05 -18.20 -8.42
CA LYS A 198 7.63 -18.42 -8.10
C LYS A 198 6.88 -17.10 -7.95
N PRO A 199 5.96 -16.76 -8.87
CA PRO A 199 5.08 -15.62 -8.66
C PRO A 199 4.21 -15.88 -7.42
N MET A 200 4.40 -15.09 -6.38
CA MET A 200 3.55 -15.10 -5.19
C MET A 200 2.60 -13.91 -5.18
N ILE A 201 1.32 -14.20 -4.91
CA ILE A 201 0.29 -13.19 -4.71
C ILE A 201 0.41 -12.70 -3.27
N TRP A 202 1.13 -11.59 -3.06
CA TRP A 202 1.21 -10.93 -1.76
C TRP A 202 -0.08 -10.15 -1.50
N ARG A 203 -0.91 -10.62 -0.55
CA ARG A 203 -2.04 -9.84 -0.01
C ARG A 203 -1.53 -8.94 1.12
N GLY A 204 -2.13 -7.77 1.30
CA GLY A 204 -1.72 -6.77 2.31
C GLY A 204 -1.40 -7.34 3.71
N PRO A 205 -2.24 -8.24 4.27
CA PRO A 205 -1.96 -8.87 5.55
C PRO A 205 -0.67 -9.72 5.59
N MET A 206 -0.29 -10.39 4.49
CA MET A 206 0.94 -11.21 4.46
C MET A 206 2.21 -10.35 4.45
N VAL A 207 2.17 -9.20 3.77
CA VAL A 207 3.30 -8.27 3.77
C VAL A 207 3.53 -7.73 5.17
N GLN A 208 2.46 -7.31 5.85
CA GLN A 208 2.56 -6.84 7.23
C GLN A 208 3.15 -7.93 8.12
N THR A 209 2.56 -9.13 8.15
CA THR A 209 3.08 -10.23 8.98
C THR A 209 4.56 -10.53 8.75
N ALA A 210 5.04 -10.46 7.50
CA ALA A 210 6.46 -10.69 7.20
C ALA A 210 7.42 -9.63 7.82
N PHE A 211 6.95 -8.41 8.07
CA PHE A 211 7.74 -7.37 8.77
C PHE A 211 7.64 -7.46 10.30
N TYR A 212 6.63 -8.14 10.84
CA TYR A 212 6.41 -8.27 12.29
C TYR A 212 6.98 -9.57 12.89
N GLN A 213 7.47 -10.49 12.06
CA GLN A 213 8.07 -11.77 12.47
C GLN A 213 9.58 -11.67 12.75
#